data_AF-A0A6M4GHY5-F1
#
_entry.id   AF-A0A6M4GHY5-F1
#
_cell.length_a   1.000
_cell.length_b   1.000
_cell.length_c   1.000
_cell.angle_alpha   90.00
_cell.angle_beta   90.00
_cell.angle_gamma   90.00
#
_symmetry.space_group_name_H-M   'P 1'
#
loop_
_entity.id
_entity.type
_entity.pdbx_description
1 polymer ?
#
loop_
_entity_poly.entity_id
_entity_poly.type
_entity_poly.pdbx_seq_one_letter_code
_entity_poly.pdbx_strand_id
1 'polypeptide(L)'
;MFQQPDLFASVDPVRQPPSDDLNLPALIERIADVSRRPRYAFMVLNLIAKAAGRNSGSAGPYVQVDGERIPLRDWLCDSLVPIAQRDARRLAIVDQVRSGLEAQKALPDDPQEAARVVQEEVKVRIRRSGRCNVSRAVSDLVRAGLVRRHYQGFRVDHHNRGAQREAVYTITDAAARALRA
;
A
#
# COMPACT_ATOMS: atom_id res chain seq x y z
N MET A 1 26.21 18.71 -50.58
CA MET A 1 26.05 19.26 -49.22
C MET A 1 24.88 18.54 -48.57
N PHE A 2 25.13 17.76 -47.51
CA PHE A 2 24.06 17.13 -46.73
C PHE A 2 23.73 18.05 -45.55
N GLN A 3 22.54 18.63 -45.54
CA GLN A 3 22.03 19.34 -44.36
C GLN A 3 21.47 18.30 -43.38
N GLN A 4 22.14 18.10 -42.25
CA GLN A 4 21.53 17.43 -41.09
C GLN A 4 20.60 18.43 -40.40
N PRO A 5 19.33 18.08 -40.14
CA PRO A 5 18.47 18.90 -39.28
C PRO A 5 19.00 18.84 -37.84
N ASP A 6 19.04 20.01 -37.21
CA ASP A 6 19.52 20.22 -35.85
C ASP A 6 18.60 19.49 -34.85
N LEU A 7 19.07 18.36 -34.34
CA LEU A 7 18.35 17.50 -33.37
C LEU A 7 18.16 18.15 -31.99
N PHE A 8 18.66 19.38 -31.81
CA PHE A 8 18.54 20.19 -30.60
C PHE A 8 17.66 21.43 -30.78
N ALA A 9 16.80 21.46 -31.81
CA ALA A 9 15.71 22.44 -31.87
C ALA A 9 14.92 22.39 -30.56
N SER A 10 14.90 23.54 -29.88
CA SER A 10 14.50 23.71 -28.50
C SER A 10 13.18 23.01 -28.19
N VAL A 11 13.25 22.03 -27.29
CA VAL A 11 12.05 21.41 -26.71
C VAL A 11 11.31 22.52 -25.97
N ASP A 12 10.14 22.89 -26.47
CA ASP A 12 9.22 23.79 -25.77
C ASP A 12 9.11 23.38 -24.30
N PRO A 13 9.18 24.30 -23.34
CA PRO A 13 9.03 23.94 -21.93
C PRO A 13 7.67 23.27 -21.79
N VAL A 14 7.71 21.97 -21.46
CA VAL A 14 6.53 21.16 -21.11
C VAL A 14 5.70 22.01 -20.17
N ARG A 15 4.52 22.42 -20.65
CA ARG A 15 3.54 23.19 -19.89
C ARG A 15 3.39 22.51 -18.54
N GLN A 16 3.94 23.12 -17.49
CA GLN A 16 3.71 22.66 -16.13
C GLN A 16 2.19 22.65 -15.96
N PRO A 17 1.58 21.52 -15.57
CA PRO A 17 0.15 21.53 -15.29
C PRO A 17 -0.09 22.61 -14.23
N PRO A 18 -1.20 23.35 -14.31
CA PRO A 18 -1.53 24.37 -13.32
C PRO A 18 -1.35 23.76 -11.94
N SER A 19 -0.74 24.52 -11.03
CA SER A 19 -0.70 24.19 -9.61
C SER A 19 -2.13 24.15 -9.10
N ASP A 20 -2.83 23.05 -9.35
CA ASP A 20 -3.99 22.65 -8.58
C ASP A 20 -3.47 22.61 -7.14
N ASP A 21 -3.87 23.60 -6.35
CA ASP A 21 -3.78 23.52 -4.90
C ASP A 21 -4.71 22.37 -4.48
N LEU A 22 -4.16 21.16 -4.57
CA LEU A 22 -4.81 19.93 -4.20
C LEU A 22 -5.10 20.04 -2.70
N ASN A 23 -6.35 20.31 -2.35
CA ASN A 23 -6.85 20.28 -1.00
C ASN A 23 -7.41 18.89 -0.66
N LEU A 24 -7.75 18.66 0.61
CA LEU A 24 -8.25 17.36 1.07
C LEU A 24 -9.51 16.89 0.32
N PRO A 25 -10.55 17.73 0.10
CA PRO A 25 -11.72 17.35 -0.70
C PRO A 25 -11.35 16.92 -2.14
N ALA A 26 -10.57 17.73 -2.86
CA ALA A 26 -10.16 17.44 -4.23
C ALA A 26 -9.29 16.17 -4.32
N LEU A 27 -8.49 15.89 -3.31
CA LEU A 27 -7.73 14.64 -3.19
C LEU A 27 -8.67 13.43 -3.05
N ILE A 28 -9.72 13.54 -2.21
CA ILE A 28 -10.70 12.46 -2.02
C ILE A 28 -11.49 12.21 -3.32
N GLU A 29 -11.89 13.27 -4.01
CA GLU A 29 -12.58 13.21 -5.30
C GLU A 29 -11.72 12.50 -6.35
N ARG A 30 -10.45 12.93 -6.49
CA ARG A 30 -9.48 12.29 -7.41
C ARG A 30 -9.28 10.80 -7.12
N ILE A 31 -9.34 10.39 -5.85
CA ILE A 31 -9.29 8.96 -5.48
C ILE A 31 -10.59 8.25 -5.88
N ALA A 32 -11.75 8.89 -5.70
CA ALA A 32 -13.06 8.33 -6.06
C ALA A 32 -13.22 8.08 -7.56
N ASP A 33 -12.63 8.93 -8.40
CA ASP A 33 -12.66 8.78 -9.86
C ASP A 33 -11.94 7.53 -10.36
N VAL A 34 -10.86 7.13 -9.68
CA VAL A 34 -10.00 6.02 -10.15
C VAL A 34 -10.14 4.72 -9.35
N SER A 35 -10.62 4.78 -8.11
CA SER A 35 -10.67 3.64 -7.20
C SER A 35 -12.09 3.18 -6.94
N ARG A 36 -12.34 1.88 -7.12
CA ARG A 36 -13.61 1.24 -6.71
C ARG A 36 -13.77 1.17 -5.19
N ARG A 37 -12.74 1.54 -4.41
CA ARG A 37 -12.72 1.51 -2.93
C ARG A 37 -12.06 2.78 -2.39
N PRO A 38 -12.64 3.97 -2.61
CA PRO A 38 -11.95 5.24 -2.35
C PRO A 38 -11.55 5.43 -0.90
N ARG A 39 -12.42 5.03 0.04
CA ARG A 39 -12.10 5.04 1.48
C ARG A 39 -10.86 4.21 1.80
N TYR A 40 -10.75 3.01 1.21
CA TYR A 40 -9.61 2.13 1.43
C TYR A 40 -8.32 2.70 0.82
N ALA A 41 -8.39 3.23 -0.41
CA ALA A 41 -7.25 3.89 -1.04
C ALA A 41 -6.78 5.13 -0.26
N PHE A 42 -7.71 5.94 0.24
CA PHE A 42 -7.39 7.09 1.09
C PHE A 42 -6.72 6.67 2.42
N MET A 43 -7.19 5.60 3.07
CA MET A 43 -6.54 5.07 4.27
C MET A 43 -5.12 4.58 3.99
N VAL A 44 -4.91 3.87 2.88
CA VAL A 44 -3.58 3.43 2.44
C VAL A 44 -2.67 4.65 2.22
N LEU A 45 -3.16 5.70 1.56
CA LEU A 45 -2.41 6.93 1.35
C LEU A 45 -1.97 7.58 2.67
N ASN A 46 -2.87 7.68 3.65
CA ASN A 46 -2.55 8.21 4.98
C ASN A 46 -1.48 7.38 5.70
N LEU A 47 -1.54 6.05 5.61
CA LEU A 47 -0.53 5.18 6.20
C LEU A 47 0.82 5.33 5.51
N ILE A 48 0.85 5.46 4.18
CA ILE A 48 2.08 5.77 3.45
C ILE A 48 2.63 7.13 3.90
N ALA A 49 1.78 8.14 4.12
CA ALA A 49 2.20 9.46 4.60
C ALA A 49 2.80 9.40 5.99
N LYS A 50 2.17 8.62 6.87
CA LYS A 50 2.69 8.35 8.22
C LYS A 50 4.07 7.67 8.16
N ALA A 51 4.23 6.66 7.31
CA ALA A 51 5.48 5.92 7.16
C ALA A 51 6.60 6.74 6.48
N ALA A 52 6.26 7.66 5.58
CA ALA A 52 7.22 8.57 4.94
C ALA A 52 7.80 9.60 5.93
N GLY A 53 7.10 9.87 7.04
CA GLY A 53 7.50 10.92 7.97
C GLY A 53 7.44 12.32 7.33
N ARG A 54 7.85 13.34 8.09
CA ARG A 54 7.68 14.75 7.68
C ARG A 54 8.67 15.22 6.61
N ASN A 55 9.80 14.51 6.43
CA ASN A 55 10.99 15.05 5.75
C ASN A 55 11.41 14.33 4.46
N SER A 56 11.14 13.02 4.28
CA SER A 56 11.65 12.30 3.09
C SER A 56 10.65 12.22 1.94
N GLY A 57 9.35 12.42 2.22
CA GLY A 57 8.25 12.19 1.27
C GLY A 57 8.15 10.72 0.80
N SER A 58 9.02 9.82 1.28
CA SER A 58 9.17 8.45 0.81
C SER A 58 9.07 7.47 1.97
N ALA A 59 8.16 6.50 1.85
CA ALA A 59 7.98 5.39 2.77
C ALA A 59 8.63 4.14 2.21
N GLY A 60 9.44 3.46 3.02
CA GLY A 60 10.03 2.16 2.72
C GLY A 60 11.54 2.18 2.48
N PRO A 61 12.14 1.01 2.17
CA PRO A 61 11.47 -0.28 1.99
C PRO A 61 10.98 -0.92 3.29
N TYR A 62 11.51 -0.49 4.43
CA TYR A 62 11.14 -0.95 5.76
C TYR A 62 10.58 0.20 6.61
N VAL A 63 9.71 -0.15 7.55
CA VAL A 63 9.21 0.74 8.61
C VAL A 63 9.77 0.23 9.94
N GLN A 64 10.23 1.15 10.79
CA GLN A 64 10.68 0.84 12.14
C GLN A 64 9.48 0.88 13.08
N VAL A 65 9.18 -0.24 13.74
CA VAL A 65 8.12 -0.36 14.76
C VAL A 65 8.71 -1.09 15.95
N ASP A 66 8.69 -0.46 17.13
CA ASP A 66 9.20 -1.05 18.37
C ASP A 66 10.64 -1.60 18.28
N GLY A 67 11.47 -0.98 17.43
CA GLY A 67 12.86 -1.40 17.18
C GLY A 67 13.02 -2.48 16.10
N GLU A 68 11.92 -3.03 15.58
CA GLU A 68 11.94 -4.01 14.49
C GLU A 68 11.76 -3.36 13.11
N ARG A 69 12.48 -3.91 12.12
CA ARG A 69 12.33 -3.53 10.71
C ARG A 69 11.30 -4.42 10.03
N ILE A 70 10.14 -3.85 9.76
CA ILE A 70 9.04 -4.55 9.08
C ILE A 70 8.98 -4.09 7.62
N PRO A 71 8.86 -4.98 6.62
CA PRO A 71 8.64 -4.58 5.23
C PRO A 71 7.42 -3.67 5.12
N LEU A 72 7.53 -2.57 4.38
CA LEU A 72 6.47 -1.56 4.27
C LEU A 72 5.12 -2.17 3.86
N ARG A 73 5.15 -3.12 2.94
CA ARG A 73 3.93 -3.76 2.42
C ARG A 73 3.22 -4.59 3.50
N ASP A 74 3.98 -5.21 4.38
CA ASP A 74 3.46 -6.03 5.47
C ASP A 74 2.93 -5.14 6.59
N TRP A 75 3.68 -4.09 6.94
CA TRP A 75 3.24 -3.06 7.87
C TRP A 75 1.93 -2.39 7.43
N LEU A 76 1.76 -2.09 6.12
CA LEU A 76 0.51 -1.54 5.58
C LEU A 76 -0.66 -2.53 5.72
N CYS A 77 -0.41 -3.82 5.50
CA CYS A 77 -1.45 -4.84 5.67
C CYS A 77 -1.90 -4.91 7.13
N ASP A 78 -0.93 -4.95 8.06
CA ASP A 78 -1.16 -5.07 9.49
C ASP A 78 -1.86 -3.85 10.08
N SER A 79 -1.45 -2.66 9.66
CA SER A 79 -2.04 -1.39 10.08
C SER A 79 -3.52 -1.25 9.67
N LEU A 80 -3.96 -1.99 8.65
CA LEU A 80 -5.35 -1.99 8.18
C LEU A 80 -6.21 -3.08 8.84
N VAL A 81 -5.61 -4.04 9.56
CA VAL A 81 -6.34 -5.13 10.24
C VAL A 81 -7.33 -4.61 11.28
N PRO A 82 -6.97 -3.65 12.18
CA PRO A 82 -7.90 -3.13 13.20
C PRO A 82 -9.20 -2.58 12.62
N ILE A 83 -9.14 -1.96 11.43
CA ILE A 83 -10.29 -1.35 10.76
C ILE A 83 -11.22 -2.42 10.17
N ALA A 84 -10.66 -3.57 9.77
CA ALA A 84 -11.44 -4.73 9.31
C ALA A 84 -12.02 -5.58 10.45
N GLN A 85 -11.74 -5.26 11.72
CA GLN A 85 -12.15 -6.10 12.85
C GLN A 85 -13.67 -6.19 13.04
N ARG A 86 -14.40 -5.15 12.64
CA ARG A 86 -15.87 -5.07 12.69
C ARG A 86 -16.56 -5.47 11.38
N ASP A 87 -15.79 -5.88 10.37
CA ASP A 87 -16.33 -6.24 9.06
C ASP A 87 -16.89 -7.66 9.12
N ALA A 88 -18.13 -7.87 8.67
CA ALA A 88 -18.78 -9.19 8.56
C ALA A 88 -17.90 -10.20 7.81
N ARG A 89 -17.06 -9.72 6.89
CA ARG A 89 -16.07 -10.53 6.17
C ARG A 89 -15.02 -11.15 7.09
N ARG A 90 -14.57 -10.45 8.15
CA ARG A 90 -13.59 -11.01 9.09
C ARG A 90 -14.21 -12.11 9.93
N LEU A 91 -15.44 -11.92 10.41
CA LEU A 91 -16.17 -12.96 11.15
C LEU A 91 -16.28 -14.23 10.30
N ALA A 92 -16.66 -14.11 9.03
CA ALA A 92 -16.70 -15.24 8.10
C ALA A 92 -15.31 -15.91 7.90
N ILE A 93 -14.22 -15.14 7.88
CA ILE A 93 -12.86 -15.70 7.81
C ILE A 93 -12.50 -16.43 9.10
N VAL A 94 -12.85 -15.89 10.27
CA VAL A 94 -12.63 -16.53 11.57
C VAL A 94 -13.35 -17.87 11.63
N ASP A 95 -14.63 -17.89 11.25
CA ASP A 95 -15.43 -19.12 11.24
C ASP A 95 -14.83 -20.15 10.29
N GLN A 96 -14.46 -19.75 9.06
CA GLN A 96 -13.80 -20.64 8.10
C GLN A 96 -12.45 -21.19 8.59
N VAL A 97 -11.63 -20.38 9.26
CA VAL A 97 -10.34 -20.81 9.80
C VAL A 97 -10.56 -21.79 10.94
N ARG A 98 -11.49 -21.49 11.85
CA ARG A 98 -11.82 -22.36 12.97
C ARG A 98 -12.33 -23.72 12.49
N SER A 99 -13.34 -23.75 11.62
CA SER A 99 -13.86 -25.00 11.07
C SER A 99 -12.80 -25.79 10.30
N GLY A 100 -11.88 -25.10 9.61
CA GLY A 100 -10.77 -25.75 8.92
C GLY A 100 -9.76 -26.41 9.88
N LEU A 101 -9.41 -25.75 10.99
CA LEU A 101 -8.51 -26.29 12.00
C LEU A 101 -9.16 -27.43 12.80
N GLU A 102 -10.46 -27.33 13.09
CA GLU A 102 -11.25 -28.41 13.72
C GLU A 102 -11.29 -29.66 12.83
N ALA A 103 -11.58 -29.49 11.53
CA ALA A 103 -11.57 -30.60 10.57
C ALA A 103 -10.21 -31.29 10.45
N GLN A 104 -9.11 -30.56 10.67
CA GLN A 104 -7.75 -31.08 10.63
C GLN A 104 -7.25 -31.59 11.99
N LYS A 105 -8.07 -31.50 13.06
CA LYS A 105 -7.66 -31.78 14.45
C LYS A 105 -6.38 -31.03 14.86
N ALA A 106 -6.24 -29.80 14.37
CA ALA A 106 -5.07 -28.95 14.58
C ALA A 106 -5.29 -27.90 15.69
N LEU A 107 -6.44 -27.93 16.37
CA LEU A 107 -6.69 -27.08 17.54
C LEU A 107 -6.17 -27.76 18.81
N PRO A 108 -5.40 -27.02 19.65
CA PRO A 108 -5.07 -27.44 21.01
C PRO A 108 -6.31 -27.65 21.89
N ASP A 109 -6.18 -28.49 22.91
CA ASP A 109 -7.25 -28.73 23.90
C ASP A 109 -7.48 -27.54 24.84
N ASP A 110 -6.44 -26.73 25.09
CA ASP A 110 -6.57 -25.49 25.86
C ASP A 110 -7.36 -24.44 25.05
N PRO A 111 -8.51 -23.96 25.55
CA PRO A 111 -9.30 -22.94 24.89
C PRO A 111 -8.55 -21.63 24.63
N GLN A 112 -7.62 -21.23 25.51
CA GLN A 112 -6.86 -19.99 25.32
C GLN A 112 -5.83 -20.15 24.21
N GLU A 113 -5.09 -21.25 24.21
CA GLU A 113 -4.13 -21.55 23.16
C GLU A 113 -4.79 -21.79 21.80
N ALA A 114 -5.95 -22.48 21.77
CA ALA A 114 -6.76 -22.63 20.56
C ALA A 114 -7.21 -21.28 19.99
N ALA A 115 -7.66 -20.35 20.84
CA ALA A 115 -8.00 -19.00 20.40
C ALA A 115 -6.78 -18.26 19.81
N ARG A 116 -5.59 -18.42 20.41
CA ARG A 116 -4.35 -17.83 19.89
C ARG A 116 -3.99 -18.39 18.51
N VAL A 117 -4.03 -19.71 18.33
CA VAL A 117 -3.76 -20.37 17.04
C VAL A 117 -4.72 -19.89 15.95
N VAL A 118 -6.03 -19.83 16.25
CA VAL A 118 -7.04 -19.31 15.32
C VAL A 118 -6.74 -17.85 14.94
N GLN A 119 -6.40 -16.99 15.92
CA GLN A 119 -6.07 -15.59 15.62
C GLN A 119 -4.83 -15.46 14.74
N GLU A 120 -3.78 -16.26 14.95
CA GLU A 120 -2.60 -16.23 14.10
C GLU A 120 -2.89 -16.70 12.68
N GLU A 121 -3.65 -17.77 12.49
CA GLU A 121 -4.06 -18.23 11.15
C GLU A 121 -4.97 -17.23 10.44
N VAL A 122 -5.91 -16.61 11.17
CA VAL A 122 -6.73 -15.52 10.65
C VAL A 122 -5.85 -14.35 10.22
N LYS A 123 -4.85 -13.94 11.02
CA LYS A 123 -3.89 -12.90 10.64
C LYS A 123 -3.14 -13.27 9.37
N VAL A 124 -2.63 -14.51 9.24
CA VAL A 124 -1.93 -14.98 8.02
C VAL A 124 -2.84 -14.87 6.79
N ARG A 125 -4.09 -15.33 6.90
CA ARG A 125 -5.04 -15.31 5.79
C ARG A 125 -5.47 -13.90 5.41
N ILE A 126 -5.70 -13.03 6.40
CA ILE A 126 -5.96 -11.61 6.20
C ILE A 126 -4.76 -10.94 5.54
N ARG A 127 -3.53 -11.16 6.03
CA ARG A 127 -2.29 -10.63 5.42
C ARG A 127 -2.15 -11.03 3.96
N ARG A 128 -2.37 -12.30 3.62
CA ARG A 128 -2.33 -12.79 2.22
C ARG A 128 -3.32 -12.03 1.34
N SER A 129 -4.58 -11.89 1.76
CA SER A 129 -5.60 -11.12 1.01
C SER A 129 -5.34 -9.61 1.02
N GLY A 130 -4.75 -9.11 2.10
CA GLY A 130 -4.38 -7.72 2.35
C GLY A 130 -3.32 -7.25 1.38
N ARG A 131 -2.30 -8.07 1.09
CA ARG A 131 -1.24 -7.72 0.12
C ARG A 131 -1.80 -7.41 -1.27
N CYS A 132 -2.78 -8.19 -1.74
CA CYS A 132 -3.46 -7.93 -3.01
C CYS A 132 -4.29 -6.64 -2.96
N ASN A 133 -4.99 -6.39 -1.85
CA ASN A 133 -5.80 -5.18 -1.68
C ASN A 133 -4.92 -3.92 -1.61
N VAL A 134 -3.85 -3.94 -0.81
CA VAL A 134 -2.86 -2.86 -0.72
C VAL A 134 -2.21 -2.61 -2.08
N SER A 135 -1.79 -3.66 -2.80
CA SER A 135 -1.19 -3.49 -4.13
C SER A 135 -2.15 -2.86 -5.14
N ARG A 136 -3.44 -3.22 -5.08
CA ARG A 136 -4.47 -2.61 -5.93
C ARG A 136 -4.69 -1.14 -5.56
N ALA A 137 -4.86 -0.86 -4.27
CA ALA A 137 -5.03 0.50 -3.76
C ALA A 137 -3.85 1.41 -4.12
N VAL A 138 -2.61 0.94 -3.94
CA VAL A 138 -1.41 1.65 -4.38
C VAL A 138 -1.41 1.88 -5.89
N SER A 139 -1.86 0.91 -6.69
CA SER A 139 -1.97 1.09 -8.13
C SER A 139 -3.00 2.16 -8.50
N ASP A 140 -4.11 2.24 -7.78
CA ASP A 140 -5.10 3.31 -7.93
C ASP A 140 -4.50 4.67 -7.53
N LEU A 141 -3.76 4.75 -6.42
CA LEU A 141 -3.07 5.97 -5.97
C LEU A 141 -1.99 6.44 -6.96
N VAL A 142 -1.29 5.52 -7.61
CA VAL A 142 -0.34 5.82 -8.69
C VAL A 142 -1.09 6.36 -9.91
N ARG A 143 -2.22 5.76 -10.30
CA ARG A 143 -3.07 6.25 -11.40
C ARG A 143 -3.66 7.64 -11.09
N ALA A 144 -3.99 7.92 -9.83
CA ALA A 144 -4.42 9.25 -9.37
C ALA A 144 -3.27 10.29 -9.32
N GLY A 145 -2.02 9.90 -9.59
CA GLY A 145 -0.87 10.80 -9.49
C GLY A 145 -0.52 11.22 -8.06
N LEU A 146 -0.99 10.51 -7.04
CA LEU A 146 -0.78 10.85 -5.63
C LEU A 146 0.47 10.15 -5.04
N VAL A 147 0.86 9.02 -5.62
CA VAL A 147 2.00 8.21 -5.18
C VAL A 147 2.86 7.80 -6.38
N ARG A 148 4.17 7.80 -6.20
CA ARG A 148 5.15 7.17 -7.09
C ARG A 148 5.67 5.89 -6.46
N ARG A 149 5.74 4.82 -7.24
CA ARG A 149 6.23 3.51 -6.78
C ARG A 149 7.60 3.23 -7.37
N HIS A 150 8.56 2.93 -6.50
CA HIS A 150 9.87 2.40 -6.89
C HIS A 150 10.18 1.15 -6.06
N TYR A 151 11.29 0.49 -6.39
CA TYR A 151 11.66 -0.78 -5.78
C TYR A 151 13.15 -0.77 -5.41
N GLN A 152 13.47 -1.13 -4.17
CA GLN A 152 14.84 -1.18 -3.64
C GLN A 152 15.24 -2.63 -3.33
N GLY A 153 16.51 -2.98 -3.53
CA GLY A 153 17.04 -4.32 -3.30
C GLY A 153 17.70 -4.94 -4.53
N PHE A 154 18.31 -6.11 -4.35
CA PHE A 154 18.99 -6.85 -5.42
C PHE A 154 17.97 -7.47 -6.38
N ARG A 155 18.27 -7.44 -7.69
CA ARG A 155 17.44 -8.08 -8.72
C ARG A 155 17.85 -9.54 -8.83
N VAL A 156 17.14 -10.45 -8.15
CA VAL A 156 17.32 -11.90 -8.32
C VAL A 156 16.17 -12.42 -9.22
N ASP A 157 16.53 -12.93 -10.38
CA ASP A 157 15.71 -13.30 -11.55
C ASP A 157 14.20 -13.57 -11.36
N HIS A 158 13.37 -12.65 -11.88
CA HIS A 158 12.15 -12.95 -12.66
C HIS A 158 11.54 -11.64 -13.17
N HIS A 159 11.21 -11.54 -14.45
CA HIS A 159 10.54 -10.37 -15.05
C HIS A 159 9.19 -10.02 -14.35
N ASN A 160 8.51 -11.01 -13.76
CA ASN A 160 7.14 -10.88 -13.26
C ASN A 160 6.97 -11.07 -11.73
N ARG A 161 8.05 -11.29 -10.96
CA ARG A 161 8.00 -11.49 -9.49
C ARG A 161 8.86 -10.49 -8.71
N GLY A 162 8.98 -9.25 -9.16
CA GLY A 162 9.62 -8.18 -8.39
C GLY A 162 11.09 -8.42 -8.01
N ALA A 163 11.69 -9.53 -8.42
CA ALA A 163 13.07 -9.94 -8.15
C ALA A 163 13.49 -9.85 -6.67
N GLN A 164 12.60 -10.15 -5.71
CA GLN A 164 12.80 -9.91 -4.26
C GLN A 164 13.06 -8.44 -3.87
N ARG A 165 12.71 -7.48 -4.73
CA ARG A 165 12.83 -6.05 -4.42
C ARG A 165 11.67 -5.59 -3.57
N GLU A 166 11.99 -4.83 -2.54
CA GLU A 166 11.02 -4.25 -1.63
C GLU A 166 10.43 -2.98 -2.21
N ALA A 167 9.13 -2.78 -1.98
CA ALA A 167 8.43 -1.60 -2.49
C ALA A 167 8.75 -0.37 -1.65
N VAL A 168 8.99 0.74 -2.33
CA VAL A 168 9.12 2.06 -1.73
C VAL A 168 8.13 2.99 -2.41
N TYR A 169 7.41 3.77 -1.61
CA TYR A 169 6.34 4.65 -2.08
C TYR A 169 6.67 6.09 -1.74
N THR A 170 6.70 6.95 -2.75
CA THR A 170 6.93 8.39 -2.58
C THR A 170 5.64 9.14 -2.81
N ILE A 171 5.21 9.94 -1.86
CA ILE A 171 4.03 10.79 -1.99
C ILE A 171 4.40 12.04 -2.77
N THR A 172 3.51 12.50 -3.63
CA THR A 172 3.73 13.76 -4.36
C THR A 172 3.59 14.96 -3.44
N ASP A 173 4.28 16.06 -3.74
CA ASP A 173 4.22 17.27 -2.89
C ASP A 173 2.79 17.82 -2.77
N ALA A 174 2.02 17.73 -3.85
CA ALA A 174 0.60 18.10 -3.85
C ALA A 174 -0.21 17.26 -2.85
N ALA A 175 -0.07 15.93 -2.88
CA ALA A 175 -0.75 15.04 -1.93
C ALA A 175 -0.24 15.24 -0.49
N ALA A 176 1.07 15.48 -0.32
CA ALA A 176 1.67 15.71 0.99
C ALA A 176 1.24 17.04 1.61
N ARG A 177 0.95 18.08 0.82
CA ARG A 177 0.35 19.34 1.28
C ARG A 177 -1.12 19.15 1.64
N ALA A 178 -1.88 18.49 0.76
CA ALA A 178 -3.30 18.21 0.96
C ALA A 178 -3.61 17.46 2.27
N LEU A 179 -2.70 16.57 2.71
CA LEU A 179 -2.83 15.77 3.94
C LEU A 179 -2.35 16.51 5.21
N ARG A 180 -1.69 17.66 5.08
CA ARG A 180 -1.21 18.49 6.20
C ARG A 180 -2.14 19.66 6.53
N ALA A 181 -2.99 20.04 5.59
CA ALA A 181 -4.03 21.06 5.75
C ALA A 181 -5.17 20.53 6.63
#